data_AF-A0A3D2X209-F1
#
_entry.id   AF-A0A3D2X209-F1
#
_cell.length_a   1.000
_cell.length_b   1.000
_cell.length_c   1.000
_cell.angle_alpha   90.00
_cell.angle_beta   90.00
_cell.angle_gamma   90.00
#
_symmetry.space_group_name_H-M   'P 1'
#
loop_
_entity.id
_entity.type
_entity.pdbx_description
1 polymer ?
#
loop_
_entity_poly.entity_id
_entity_poly.type
_entity_poly.pdbx_seq_one_letter_code
_entity_poly.pdbx_strand_id
1 'polypeptide(L)'
;MIKKIGLAVIIVILNVFVFGRDIQFEAREKISDPWFGLDKLKHLSSSFMMTTTGYYFQNRVASVPKEQALTTSGIFTVSLGLGKEYRDTGKPKGFFSYRDLIADVAGIVLATVFIQVAT
;
A
#
# COMPACT_ATOMS: atom_id res chain seq x y z
N MET A 1 7.15 17.52 18.00
CA MET A 1 6.15 16.93 17.09
C MET A 1 6.61 16.88 15.63
N ILE A 2 7.00 18.00 15.00
CA ILE A 2 7.39 18.07 13.57
C ILE A 2 8.48 17.05 13.16
N LYS A 3 9.50 16.83 14.01
CA LYS A 3 10.59 15.87 13.73
C LYS A 3 10.13 14.40 13.66
N LYS A 4 9.08 14.03 14.41
CA LYS A 4 8.54 12.65 14.41
C LYS A 4 7.69 12.37 13.17
N ILE A 5 6.96 13.37 12.69
CA ILE A 5 6.17 13.32 11.44
C ILE A 5 7.12 13.19 10.25
N GLY A 6 8.23 13.96 10.23
CA GLY A 6 9.26 13.83 9.20
C GLY A 6 9.86 12.43 9.12
N LEU A 7 10.14 11.81 10.27
CA LEU A 7 10.67 10.43 10.32
C LEU A 7 9.65 9.39 9.81
N ALA A 8 8.36 9.57 10.13
CA ALA A 8 7.27 8.74 9.62
C ALA A 8 7.23 8.75 8.09
N VAL A 9 7.24 9.97 7.53
CA VAL A 9 7.20 10.21 6.09
C VAL A 9 8.44 9.60 5.42
N ILE A 10 9.61 9.70 6.03
CA ILE A 10 10.84 9.11 5.50
C ILE A 10 10.78 7.57 5.51
N ILE A 11 10.35 6.93 6.60
CA ILE A 11 10.21 5.46 6.67
C ILE A 11 9.20 4.95 5.65
N VAL A 12 8.11 5.69 5.48
CA VAL A 12 7.08 5.43 4.48
C VAL A 12 7.61 5.57 3.06
N ILE A 13 8.34 6.64 2.75
CA ILE A 13 9.00 6.84 1.45
C ILE A 13 10.01 5.72 1.18
N LEU A 14 10.80 5.32 2.19
CA LEU A 14 11.76 4.22 2.08
C LEU A 14 11.07 2.88 1.77
N ASN A 15 9.90 2.61 2.35
CA ASN A 15 9.11 1.41 2.01
C ASN A 15 8.63 1.46 0.55
N VAL A 16 8.16 2.61 0.07
CA VAL A 16 7.73 2.79 -1.34
C VAL A 16 8.87 2.49 -2.33
N PHE A 17 10.10 2.88 -2.01
CA PHE A 17 11.26 2.62 -2.87
C PHE A 17 11.73 1.15 -2.86
N VAL A 18 11.59 0.43 -1.75
CA VAL A 18 12.01 -0.98 -1.64
C VAL A 18 11.11 -1.90 -2.48
N PHE A 19 9.81 -1.60 -2.57
CA PHE A 19 8.85 -2.40 -3.35
C PHE A 19 8.72 -1.98 -4.82
N GLY A 20 9.28 -0.82 -5.21
CA GLY A 20 9.20 -0.29 -6.58
C GLY A 20 9.99 -1.06 -7.64
N ARG A 21 10.74 -2.12 -7.27
CA ARG A 21 11.39 -3.00 -8.23
C ARG A 21 10.44 -4.13 -8.63
N ASP A 22 9.42 -3.79 -9.42
CA ASP A 22 8.82 -4.78 -10.30
C ASP A 22 9.92 -5.23 -11.26
N ILE A 23 10.47 -6.42 -11.02
CA ILE A 23 11.41 -7.09 -11.92
C ILE A 23 10.68 -7.24 -13.26
N GLN A 24 11.07 -6.39 -14.21
CA GLN A 24 10.56 -6.39 -15.58
C GLN A 24 11.09 -7.64 -16.30
N PHE A 25 10.31 -8.70 -16.27
CA PHE A 25 10.36 -9.83 -17.21
C PHE A 25 8.91 -10.02 -17.66
N GLU A 26 8.50 -10.05 -18.92
CA GLU A 26 9.15 -9.88 -20.21
C GLU A 26 8.01 -9.73 -21.26
N ALA A 27 8.40 -9.42 -22.51
CA ALA A 27 7.74 -9.74 -23.78
C ALA A 27 6.21 -9.99 -23.86
N ARG A 28 5.52 -9.02 -24.49
CA ARG A 28 4.47 -9.19 -25.54
C ARG A 28 3.51 -10.40 -25.37
N GLU A 29 2.64 -10.40 -24.37
CA GLU A 29 1.37 -11.15 -24.40
C GLU A 29 0.20 -10.24 -23.99
N LYS A 30 -1.00 -10.57 -24.46
CA LYS A 30 -2.28 -9.94 -24.08
C LYS A 30 -2.26 -9.71 -22.57
N ILE A 31 -2.45 -8.47 -22.13
CA ILE A 31 -2.32 -8.13 -20.70
C ILE A 31 -3.38 -8.92 -19.93
N SER A 32 -2.96 -10.08 -19.41
CA SER A 32 -3.76 -10.96 -18.61
C SER A 32 -3.72 -10.41 -17.21
N ASP A 33 -4.84 -9.86 -16.78
CA ASP A 33 -5.03 -9.36 -15.42
C ASP A 33 -5.94 -10.35 -14.67
N PRO A 34 -5.44 -11.49 -14.17
CA PRO A 34 -6.27 -12.46 -13.47
C PRO A 34 -6.63 -11.97 -12.07
N TRP A 35 -7.85 -12.28 -11.62
CA TRP A 35 -8.29 -11.99 -10.24
C TRP A 35 -7.44 -12.70 -9.17
N PHE A 36 -6.87 -13.86 -9.51
CA PHE A 36 -6.08 -14.70 -8.61
C PHE A 36 -4.63 -14.83 -9.10
N GLY A 37 -4.00 -13.71 -9.40
CA GLY A 37 -2.58 -13.65 -9.79
C GLY A 37 -1.65 -13.34 -8.62
N LEU A 38 -0.36 -13.70 -8.77
CA LEU A 38 0.70 -13.30 -7.84
C LEU A 38 0.75 -11.77 -7.67
N ASP A 39 0.42 -11.04 -8.73
CA ASP A 39 0.30 -9.59 -8.73
C ASP A 39 -0.72 -9.07 -7.71
N LYS A 40 -1.94 -9.65 -7.70
CA LYS A 40 -2.98 -9.30 -6.72
C LYS A 40 -2.57 -9.64 -5.28
N LEU A 41 -1.83 -10.73 -5.09
CA LEU A 41 -1.25 -11.06 -3.79
C LEU A 41 -0.22 -10.02 -3.33
N LYS A 42 0.59 -9.47 -4.24
CA LYS A 42 1.53 -8.39 -3.92
C LYS A 42 0.80 -7.12 -3.52
N HIS A 43 -0.25 -6.72 -4.23
CA HIS A 43 -1.08 -5.56 -3.87
C HIS A 43 -1.70 -5.73 -2.48
N LEU A 44 -2.36 -6.87 -2.23
CA LEU A 44 -2.93 -7.19 -0.92
C LEU A 44 -1.87 -7.16 0.19
N SER A 45 -0.74 -7.84 -0.01
CA SER A 45 0.32 -7.96 1.01
C SER A 45 1.00 -6.62 1.29
N SER A 46 1.33 -5.85 0.25
CA SER A 46 1.98 -4.55 0.39
C SER A 46 1.06 -3.53 1.06
N SER A 47 -0.22 -3.48 0.68
CA SER A 47 -1.21 -2.63 1.31
C SER A 47 -1.47 -3.00 2.77
N PHE A 48 -1.50 -4.30 3.09
CA PHE A 48 -1.54 -4.78 4.48
C PHE A 48 -0.33 -4.29 5.29
N MET A 49 0.88 -4.51 4.77
CA MET A 49 2.13 -4.14 5.45
C MET A 49 2.25 -2.62 5.64
N MET A 50 1.89 -1.83 4.63
CA MET A 50 1.92 -0.36 4.71
C MET A 50 0.93 0.16 5.76
N THR A 51 -0.30 -0.36 5.77
CA THR A 51 -1.33 0.07 6.72
C THR A 51 -0.93 -0.28 8.15
N THR A 52 -0.49 -1.51 8.39
CA THR A 52 -0.06 -1.96 9.72
C THR A 52 1.18 -1.21 10.22
N THR A 53 2.20 -1.06 9.38
CA THR A 53 3.43 -0.32 9.73
C THR A 53 3.12 1.14 10.02
N GLY A 54 2.34 1.79 9.16
CA GLY A 54 1.92 3.17 9.35
C GLY A 54 1.14 3.34 10.66
N TYR A 55 0.24 2.41 10.97
CA TYR A 55 -0.55 2.45 12.19
C TYR A 55 0.34 2.34 13.43
N TYR A 56 1.18 1.30 13.51
CA TYR A 56 2.02 1.09 14.69
C TYR A 56 3.04 2.20 14.86
N PHE A 57 3.60 2.74 13.78
CA PHE A 57 4.47 3.91 13.87
C PHE A 57 3.71 5.10 14.48
N GLN A 58 2.54 5.44 13.92
CA GLN A 58 1.77 6.59 14.41
C GLN A 58 1.30 6.39 15.84
N ASN A 59 0.75 5.22 16.17
CA ASN A 59 0.19 4.93 17.48
C ASN A 59 1.25 4.76 18.56
N ARG A 60 2.33 4.00 18.30
CA ARG A 60 3.34 3.65 19.31
C ARG A 60 4.50 4.62 19.38
N VAL A 61 4.93 5.21 18.26
CA VAL A 61 6.11 6.10 18.21
C VAL A 61 5.71 7.57 18.28
N ALA A 62 4.64 7.94 17.58
CA ALA A 62 4.14 9.31 17.53
C ALA A 62 2.99 9.59 18.52
N SER A 63 2.53 8.58 19.26
CA SER A 63 1.44 8.70 20.26
C SER A 63 0.13 9.25 19.68
N VAL A 64 -0.13 8.96 18.41
CA VAL A 64 -1.39 9.31 17.74
C VAL A 64 -2.50 8.38 18.22
N PRO A 65 -3.71 8.88 18.53
CA PRO A 65 -4.85 8.05 18.92
C PRO A 65 -5.15 6.92 17.92
N LYS A 66 -5.60 5.76 18.42
CA LYS A 66 -5.85 4.53 17.63
C LYS A 66 -6.68 4.80 16.37
N GLU A 67 -7.83 5.44 16.52
CA GLU A 67 -8.74 5.73 15.40
C GLU A 67 -8.11 6.66 14.36
N GLN A 68 -7.40 7.70 14.83
CA GLN A 68 -6.73 8.64 13.94
C GLN A 68 -5.58 7.96 13.18
N ALA A 69 -4.76 7.16 13.87
CA ALA A 69 -3.66 6.40 13.26
C ALA A 69 -4.15 5.38 12.22
N LEU A 70 -5.25 4.68 12.50
CA LEU A 70 -5.89 3.76 11.54
C LEU A 70 -6.38 4.51 10.31
N THR A 71 -7.12 5.60 10.51
CA THR A 71 -7.70 6.40 9.43
C THR A 71 -6.61 6.99 8.53
N THR A 72 -5.60 7.63 9.11
CA THR A 72 -4.52 8.26 8.35
C THR A 72 -3.67 7.23 7.62
N SER A 73 -3.39 6.07 8.22
CA SER A 73 -2.67 4.98 7.54
C SER A 73 -3.46 4.38 6.39
N GLY A 74 -4.76 4.14 6.57
CA GLY A 74 -5.62 3.64 5.49
C GLY A 74 -5.69 4.62 4.31
N ILE A 75 -5.97 5.90 4.58
CA ILE A 75 -6.01 6.95 3.54
C ILE A 75 -4.68 7.05 2.80
N PHE A 76 -3.59 7.02 3.54
CA PHE A 76 -2.25 7.08 2.97
C PHE A 76 -1.99 5.88 2.02
N THR A 77 -2.31 4.66 2.45
CA THR A 77 -2.15 3.45 1.64
C THR A 77 -3.05 3.45 0.40
N VAL A 78 -4.33 3.86 0.50
CA VAL A 78 -5.21 4.02 -0.66
C VAL A 78 -4.62 5.02 -1.67
N SER A 79 -4.10 6.15 -1.17
CA SER A 79 -3.50 7.19 -2.02
C SER A 79 -2.28 6.67 -2.77
N LEU A 80 -1.47 5.82 -2.14
CA LEU A 80 -0.36 5.16 -2.81
C LEU A 80 -0.82 4.15 -3.88
N GLY A 81 -1.84 3.34 -3.59
CA GLY A 81 -2.41 2.40 -4.57
C GLY A 81 -2.95 3.13 -5.80
N LEU A 82 -3.77 4.16 -5.61
CA LEU A 82 -4.26 5.04 -6.68
C LEU A 82 -3.12 5.69 -7.46
N GLY A 83 -2.10 6.21 -6.75
CA GLY A 83 -0.93 6.82 -7.37
C GLY A 83 -0.11 5.85 -8.20
N LYS A 84 0.01 4.58 -7.75
CA LYS A 84 0.68 3.52 -8.52
C LYS A 84 -0.07 3.26 -9.82
N GLU A 85 -1.37 2.99 -9.75
CA GLU A 85 -2.17 2.67 -10.93
C GLU A 85 -2.20 3.83 -11.93
N TYR A 86 -2.32 5.06 -11.44
CA TYR A 86 -2.19 6.26 -12.27
C TYR A 86 -0.81 6.36 -12.93
N ARG A 87 0.27 6.12 -12.19
CA ARG A 87 1.63 6.10 -12.78
C ARG A 87 1.77 4.99 -13.81
N ASP A 88 1.16 3.84 -13.59
CA ASP A 88 1.26 2.68 -14.47
C ASP A 88 0.55 2.93 -15.80
N THR A 89 -0.54 3.72 -15.84
CA THR A 89 -1.12 4.18 -17.11
C THR A 89 -0.16 5.02 -17.99
N GLY A 90 0.84 5.66 -17.39
CA GLY A 90 1.86 6.42 -18.12
C GLY A 90 2.98 5.59 -18.72
N LYS A 91 3.05 4.28 -18.40
CA LYS A 91 4.12 3.39 -18.88
C LYS A 91 3.77 2.79 -20.25
N PRO A 92 4.77 2.51 -21.11
CA PRO A 92 4.53 1.75 -22.34
C PRO A 92 3.88 0.39 -22.02
N LYS A 93 2.67 0.15 -22.53
CA LYS A 93 1.84 -1.06 -22.25
C LYS A 93 1.32 -1.19 -20.81
N GLY A 94 1.39 -0.14 -20.01
CA GLY A 94 0.72 -0.10 -18.71
C GLY A 94 -0.76 0.23 -18.86
N PHE A 95 -1.56 -0.18 -17.89
CA PHE A 95 -3.00 0.08 -17.83
C PHE A 95 -3.39 0.29 -16.37
N PHE A 96 -4.57 0.89 -16.16
CA PHE A 96 -5.14 1.04 -14.84
C PHE A 96 -5.90 -0.22 -14.47
N SER A 97 -5.51 -0.88 -13.38
CA SER A 97 -6.13 -2.11 -12.92
C SER A 97 -7.05 -1.86 -11.73
N TYR A 98 -8.36 -1.88 -11.99
CA TYR A 98 -9.35 -1.85 -10.91
C TYR A 98 -9.24 -3.05 -9.97
N ARG A 99 -8.72 -4.18 -10.47
CA ARG A 99 -8.54 -5.40 -9.68
C ARG A 99 -7.40 -5.23 -8.67
N ASP A 100 -6.35 -4.50 -9.03
CA ASP A 100 -5.27 -4.15 -8.12
C ASP A 100 -5.74 -3.21 -7.01
N LEU A 101 -6.57 -2.21 -7.34
CA LEU A 101 -7.19 -1.38 -6.31
C LEU A 101 -8.08 -2.16 -5.36
N ILE A 102 -8.84 -3.15 -5.86
CA ILE A 102 -9.65 -4.02 -4.99
C ILE A 102 -8.74 -4.84 -4.08
N ALA A 103 -7.61 -5.35 -4.58
CA ALA A 103 -6.63 -6.08 -3.78
C ALA A 103 -5.98 -5.18 -2.72
N ASP A 104 -5.69 -3.91 -3.05
CA ASP A 104 -5.16 -2.93 -2.10
C ASP A 104 -6.17 -2.63 -0.99
N VAL A 105 -7.44 -2.37 -1.34
CA VAL A 105 -8.52 -2.16 -0.36
C VAL A 105 -8.71 -3.40 0.52
N ALA A 106 -8.66 -4.61 -0.06
CA ALA A 106 -8.73 -5.85 0.72
C ALA A 106 -7.56 -5.98 1.71
N GLY A 107 -6.35 -5.60 1.32
CA GLY A 107 -5.18 -5.54 2.21
C GLY A 107 -5.37 -4.54 3.37
N ILE A 108 -5.93 -3.37 3.10
CA ILE A 108 -6.23 -2.35 4.12
C ILE A 108 -7.31 -2.84 5.10
N VAL A 109 -8.37 -3.47 4.60
CA VAL A 109 -9.43 -4.06 5.43
C VAL A 109 -8.83 -5.17 6.31
N LEU A 110 -8.03 -6.05 5.74
CA LEU A 110 -7.37 -7.12 6.49
C LEU A 110 -6.44 -6.56 7.57
N ALA A 111 -5.69 -5.49 7.28
CA ALA A 111 -4.86 -4.80 8.25
C ALA A 111 -5.70 -4.19 9.38
N THR A 112 -6.83 -3.58 9.05
CA THR A 112 -7.74 -2.98 10.03
C THR A 112 -8.30 -4.02 10.99
N VAL A 113 -8.79 -5.15 10.45
CA VAL A 113 -9.27 -6.28 11.25
C VAL A 113 -8.15 -6.85 12.11
N PHE A 114 -6.98 -7.07 11.54
CA PHE A 114 -5.81 -7.56 12.28
C PHE A 114 -5.47 -6.65 13.46
N ILE A 115 -5.40 -5.34 13.25
CA ILE A 115 -5.13 -4.36 14.30
C ILE A 115 -6.22 -4.39 15.38
N GLN A 116 -7.50 -4.43 14.99
CA GLN A 116 -8.61 -4.48 15.96
C GLN A 116 -8.59 -5.73 16.84
N VAL A 117 -8.19 -6.87 16.29
CA VAL A 117 -8.08 -8.14 17.04
C VAL A 117 -6.80 -8.19 17.87
N ALA A 118 -5.70 -7.61 17.37
CA ALA A 118 -4.38 -7.67 18.01
C ALA A 118 -4.07 -6.52 18.99
N THR A 119 -4.95 -5.52 19.14
CA THR A 119 -4.78 -4.40 20.09
C THR A 119 -6.03 -4.08 20.88
#